data_AF-A0A9D0CE38-F1
#
_entry.id   AF-A0A9D0CE38-F1
#
_cell.length_a   1.000
_cell.length_b   1.000
_cell.length_c   1.000
_cell.angle_alpha   90.00
_cell.angle_beta   90.00
_cell.angle_gamma   90.00
#
_symmetry.space_group_name_H-M   'P 1'
#
loop_
_entity.id
_entity.type
_entity.pdbx_description
1 polymer ?
#
loop_
_entity_poly.entity_id
_entity_poly.type
_entity_poly.pdbx_seq_one_letter_code
_entity_poly.pdbx_strand_id
1 'polypeptide(L)'
;MKRKTINLFSLLLLGSIAVVFSQETKTETDSTTTTVVIDTVKKPQNQKVKTWEERQKEIKAKQLKERQDLAKKNREEANKRAIEAKESARKKQASKQKQKYISNLSKEQERKQKARIEAEKRAEKERKRIEKERKSSQKETEKEIKRKEKDRKRSEKERKETQKHLEKERKEAEKNRKRVEKERKKLEKEKKKLEHQKDKIVKVKDAIKKLEAKKLKLERKLERLRLKGKLSPQDILKRESSIKDIEYKIKKEHLKLEKLQGKLG
;
A
#
# COMPACT_ATOMS: atom_id res chain seq x y z
N MET A 1 15.18 -44.44 -34.25
CA MET A 1 16.57 -44.25 -33.78
C MET A 1 16.64 -44.55 -32.28
N LYS A 2 16.91 -45.80 -31.93
CA LYS A 2 18.19 -46.26 -31.31
C LYS A 2 18.53 -45.52 -30.01
N ARG A 3 17.98 -45.99 -28.87
CA ARG A 3 18.76 -46.07 -27.63
C ARG A 3 19.43 -47.44 -27.63
N LYS A 4 20.70 -47.46 -28.03
CA LYS A 4 21.65 -48.56 -27.81
C LYS A 4 22.48 -48.19 -26.59
N THR A 5 22.72 -49.20 -25.75
CA THR A 5 23.88 -49.53 -24.88
C THR A 5 23.35 -50.07 -23.55
N ILE A 6 23.20 -51.39 -23.42
CA ILE A 6 24.23 -52.38 -23.05
C ILE A 6 24.69 -52.18 -21.61
N ASN A 7 24.25 -53.09 -20.74
CA ASN A 7 25.17 -53.88 -19.93
C ASN A 7 24.45 -55.17 -19.48
N LEU A 8 24.59 -56.20 -20.32
CA LEU A 8 24.55 -57.57 -19.87
C LEU A 8 25.83 -57.80 -19.05
N PHE A 9 25.68 -58.08 -17.76
CA PHE A 9 26.73 -58.74 -16.99
C PHE A 9 26.14 -60.02 -16.41
N SER A 10 26.21 -61.07 -17.23
CA SER A 10 26.15 -62.45 -16.78
C SER A 10 27.44 -62.77 -16.01
N LEU A 11 27.41 -62.68 -14.69
CA LEU A 11 28.41 -63.34 -13.85
C LEU A 11 27.85 -64.69 -13.38
N LEU A 12 28.01 -65.69 -14.24
CA LEU A 12 28.09 -67.07 -13.82
C LEU A 12 29.55 -67.30 -13.38
N LEU A 13 29.80 -67.20 -12.07
CA LEU A 13 31.11 -67.51 -11.50
C LEU A 13 30.93 -68.69 -10.54
N LEU A 14 30.95 -69.88 -11.15
CA LEU A 14 31.32 -71.13 -10.50
C LEU A 14 32.83 -71.03 -10.22
N GLY A 15 33.15 -70.52 -9.04
CA GLY A 15 34.50 -70.42 -8.52
C GLY A 15 34.84 -71.65 -7.67
N SER A 16 35.62 -72.54 -8.27
CA SER A 16 36.48 -73.55 -7.65
C SER A 16 37.42 -72.97 -6.59
N ILE A 17 37.88 -73.82 -5.66
CA ILE A 17 39.17 -73.87 -4.93
C ILE A 17 38.92 -74.94 -3.84
N ALA A 18 39.31 -76.22 -3.95
CA ALA A 18 40.66 -76.81 -4.06
C ALA A 18 41.58 -76.49 -2.87
N VAL A 19 42.48 -77.44 -2.57
CA VAL A 19 43.63 -77.37 -1.63
C VAL A 19 43.28 -77.81 -0.20
N VAL A 20 43.55 -79.06 0.22
CA VAL A 20 44.84 -79.77 0.41
C VAL A 20 45.65 -79.21 1.58
N PHE A 21 45.74 -79.97 2.66
CA PHE A 21 46.96 -80.27 3.44
C PHE A 21 46.53 -81.17 4.61
N SER A 22 47.08 -82.37 4.78
CA SER A 22 48.33 -82.62 5.54
C SER A 22 48.19 -82.13 6.98
N GLN A 23 48.56 -82.88 8.00
CA GLN A 23 49.56 -83.93 8.10
C GLN A 23 49.40 -84.54 9.51
N GLU A 24 49.87 -85.78 9.69
CA GLU A 24 50.68 -86.23 10.84
C GLU A 24 50.07 -86.14 12.27
N THR A 25 50.41 -86.99 13.23
CA THR A 25 51.43 -88.02 13.37
C THR A 25 51.03 -88.89 14.57
N LYS A 26 51.34 -90.18 14.45
CA LYS A 26 52.06 -91.01 15.44
C LYS A 26 51.96 -90.62 16.93
N THR A 27 51.45 -91.57 17.71
CA THR A 27 52.13 -92.25 18.84
C THR A 27 51.40 -93.60 18.94
N GLU A 28 51.94 -94.81 18.78
CA GLU A 28 53.24 -95.40 19.09
C GLU A 28 53.68 -95.11 20.54
N THR A 29 53.25 -96.01 21.43
CA THR A 29 54.04 -96.58 22.53
C THR A 29 53.69 -98.08 22.53
N ASP A 30 54.60 -98.95 22.12
CA ASP A 30 55.68 -99.54 22.94
C ASP A 30 55.10 -100.26 24.15
N SER A 31 55.04 -101.59 24.18
CA SER A 31 56.15 -102.50 24.58
C SER A 31 55.42 -103.60 25.40
N THR A 32 55.79 -104.87 25.53
CA THR A 32 57.05 -105.58 25.37
C THR A 32 56.68 -107.07 25.30
N THR A 33 57.35 -107.82 24.44
CA THR A 33 57.62 -109.26 24.62
C THR A 33 58.24 -109.48 26.01
N THR A 34 57.97 -110.61 26.69
CA THR A 34 58.95 -111.34 27.56
C THR A 34 58.25 -112.50 28.28
N THR A 35 58.50 -113.69 27.72
CA THR A 35 59.01 -114.90 28.39
C THR A 35 58.26 -115.52 29.58
N VAL A 36 57.78 -116.72 29.30
CA VAL A 36 57.69 -117.88 30.21
C VAL A 36 58.99 -118.04 31.00
N VAL A 37 58.93 -117.98 32.33
CA VAL A 37 59.79 -118.76 33.21
C VAL A 37 58.92 -119.35 34.32
N ILE A 38 59.04 -120.67 34.41
CA ILE A 38 58.40 -121.60 35.33
C ILE A 38 59.16 -121.57 36.67
N ASP A 39 58.48 -122.09 37.72
CA ASP A 39 58.97 -122.42 39.06
C ASP A 39 58.87 -121.31 40.13
N THR A 40 58.37 -121.52 41.34
CA THR A 40 57.77 -122.70 41.99
C THR A 40 56.95 -122.22 43.21
N VAL A 41 55.86 -122.95 43.48
CA VAL A 41 55.34 -123.34 44.81
C VAL A 41 55.06 -122.23 45.86
N LYS A 42 53.78 -121.88 45.99
CA LYS A 42 52.99 -122.13 47.22
C LYS A 42 51.49 -122.00 46.92
N LYS A 43 50.78 -123.10 47.15
CA LYS A 43 49.35 -123.38 46.92
C LYS A 43 48.43 -122.56 47.87
N PRO A 44 47.10 -122.50 47.66
CA PRO A 44 46.43 -121.29 47.20
C PRO A 44 45.39 -120.75 48.20
N GLN A 45 45.05 -119.46 48.08
CA GLN A 45 43.87 -118.85 48.71
C GLN A 45 43.08 -117.99 47.70
N ASN A 46 42.11 -118.64 47.07
CA ASN A 46 40.74 -118.17 46.85
C ASN A 46 40.54 -116.74 46.26
N GLN A 47 40.80 -116.56 44.95
CA GLN A 47 40.20 -115.50 44.14
C GLN A 47 39.02 -116.08 43.35
N LYS A 48 37.81 -115.53 43.57
CA LYS A 48 36.57 -115.92 42.88
C LYS A 48 36.69 -115.65 41.38
N VAL A 49 36.84 -116.71 40.59
CA VAL A 49 36.75 -116.68 39.14
C VAL A 49 35.28 -116.40 38.75
N LYS A 50 35.00 -115.23 38.16
CA LYS A 50 33.67 -114.91 37.62
C LYS A 50 33.28 -115.90 36.54
N THR A 51 32.05 -116.38 36.58
CA THR A 51 31.53 -117.36 35.61
C THR A 51 31.34 -116.72 34.22
N TRP A 52 31.37 -117.53 33.16
CA TRP A 52 31.19 -117.06 31.77
C TRP A 52 29.87 -116.28 31.58
N GLU A 53 28.83 -116.64 32.33
CA GLU A 53 27.54 -115.96 32.36
C GLU A 53 27.60 -114.53 32.94
N GLU A 54 28.42 -114.29 33.98
CA GLU A 54 28.58 -112.96 34.56
C GLU A 54 29.28 -112.00 33.60
N ARG A 55 30.26 -112.49 32.83
CA ARG A 55 30.90 -111.70 31.75
C ARG A 55 29.93 -111.36 30.63
N GLN A 56 29.05 -112.30 30.24
CA GLN A 56 28.01 -112.05 29.23
C GLN A 56 26.98 -111.01 29.69
N LYS A 57 26.57 -111.05 30.96
CA LYS A 57 25.68 -110.03 31.55
C LYS A 57 26.36 -108.66 31.58
N GLU A 58 27.66 -108.59 31.88
CA GLU A 58 28.41 -107.33 31.89
C GLU A 58 28.58 -106.73 30.48
N ILE A 59 28.86 -107.56 29.47
CA ILE A 59 28.94 -107.12 28.07
C ILE A 59 27.59 -106.56 27.60
N LYS A 60 26.49 -107.27 27.88
CA LYS A 60 25.14 -106.79 27.56
C LYS A 60 24.80 -105.50 28.29
N ALA A 61 25.20 -105.36 29.55
CA ALA A 61 25.02 -104.13 30.32
C ALA A 61 25.84 -102.95 29.77
N LYS A 62 27.08 -103.19 29.31
CA LYS A 62 27.92 -102.18 28.64
C LYS A 62 27.32 -101.74 27.30
N GLN A 63 26.89 -102.68 26.46
CA GLN A 63 26.20 -102.37 25.20
C GLN A 63 24.89 -101.62 25.42
N LEU A 64 24.14 -101.94 26.47
CA LEU A 64 22.92 -101.22 26.84
C LEU A 64 23.23 -99.78 27.29
N LYS A 65 24.26 -99.58 28.11
CA LYS A 65 24.71 -98.25 28.52
C LYS A 65 25.18 -97.41 27.33
N GLU A 66 25.99 -97.99 26.44
CA GLU A 66 26.46 -97.31 25.23
C GLU A 66 25.30 -96.91 24.30
N ARG A 67 24.30 -97.78 24.13
CA ARG A 67 23.06 -97.44 23.40
C ARG A 67 22.27 -96.32 24.09
N GLN A 68 22.18 -96.34 25.42
CA GLN A 68 21.51 -95.29 26.18
C GLN A 68 22.24 -93.95 26.08
N ASP A 69 23.57 -93.95 26.13
CA ASP A 69 24.38 -92.74 26.04
C ASP A 69 24.41 -92.18 24.60
N LEU A 70 24.45 -93.06 23.59
CA LEU A 70 24.26 -92.66 22.19
C LEU A 70 22.85 -92.09 21.95
N ALA A 71 21.82 -92.69 22.54
CA ALA A 71 20.45 -92.18 22.46
C ALA A 71 20.30 -90.81 23.17
N LYS A 72 20.95 -90.60 24.31
CA LYS A 72 21.01 -89.30 24.99
C LYS A 72 21.72 -88.27 24.13
N LYS A 73 22.90 -88.59 23.58
CA LYS A 73 23.66 -87.70 22.69
C LYS A 73 22.85 -87.32 21.44
N ASN A 74 22.20 -88.28 20.80
CA ASN A 74 21.31 -88.03 19.66
C ASN A 74 20.11 -87.17 20.04
N ARG A 75 19.54 -87.35 21.23
CA ARG A 75 18.44 -86.51 21.76
C ARG A 75 18.92 -85.09 22.06
N GLU A 76 20.11 -84.92 22.61
CA GLU A 76 20.73 -83.62 22.86
C GLU A 76 21.05 -82.89 21.55
N GLU A 77 21.61 -83.58 20.55
CA GLU A 77 21.85 -83.02 19.21
C GLU A 77 20.54 -82.65 18.51
N ALA A 78 19.51 -83.50 18.60
CA ALA A 78 18.18 -83.20 18.06
C ALA A 78 17.55 -81.98 18.76
N ASN A 79 17.69 -81.88 20.08
CA ASN A 79 17.23 -80.71 20.85
C ASN A 79 17.98 -79.44 20.45
N LYS A 80 19.31 -79.50 20.27
CA LYS A 80 20.13 -78.37 19.83
C LYS A 80 19.71 -77.90 18.44
N ARG A 81 19.54 -78.81 17.47
CA ARG A 81 19.03 -78.50 16.13
C ARG A 81 17.61 -77.92 16.18
N ALA A 82 16.75 -78.42 17.05
CA ALA A 82 15.40 -77.87 17.23
C ALA A 82 15.41 -76.44 17.80
N ILE A 83 16.33 -76.12 18.72
CA ILE A 83 16.52 -74.76 19.26
C ILE A 83 17.05 -73.82 18.17
N GLU A 84 18.10 -74.22 17.44
CA GLU A 84 18.68 -73.44 16.34
C GLU A 84 17.66 -73.19 15.20
N ALA A 85 16.84 -74.21 14.87
CA ALA A 85 15.75 -74.08 13.90
C ALA A 85 14.67 -73.09 14.39
N LYS A 86 14.28 -73.16 15.67
CA LYS A 86 13.33 -72.20 16.27
C LYS A 86 13.89 -70.78 16.29
N GLU A 87 15.18 -70.62 16.61
CA GLU A 87 15.83 -69.32 16.67
C GLU A 87 15.98 -68.69 15.28
N SER A 88 16.39 -69.47 14.28
CA SER A 88 16.47 -69.01 12.89
C SER A 88 15.10 -68.67 12.30
N ALA A 89 14.04 -69.43 12.65
CA ALA A 89 12.66 -69.10 12.29
C ALA A 89 12.21 -67.78 12.94
N ARG A 90 12.49 -67.57 14.24
CA ARG A 90 12.21 -66.30 14.94
C ARG A 90 12.96 -65.13 14.32
N LYS A 91 14.25 -65.30 14.00
CA LYS A 91 15.07 -64.27 13.32
C LYS A 91 14.51 -63.91 11.94
N LYS A 92 14.07 -64.90 11.14
CA LYS A 92 13.42 -64.67 9.84
C LYS A 92 12.07 -63.95 9.99
N GLN A 93 11.26 -64.32 10.97
CA GLN A 93 9.98 -63.62 11.26
C GLN A 93 10.19 -62.17 11.71
N ALA A 94 11.15 -61.94 12.61
CA ALA A 94 11.51 -60.60 13.08
C ALA A 94 12.04 -59.72 11.92
N SER A 95 12.87 -60.27 11.04
CA SER A 95 13.36 -59.56 9.85
C SER A 95 12.21 -59.17 8.89
N LYS A 96 11.28 -60.09 8.62
CA LYS A 96 10.08 -59.80 7.81
C LYS A 96 9.20 -58.72 8.43
N GLN A 97 9.01 -58.74 9.75
CA GLN A 97 8.25 -57.70 10.45
C GLN A 97 8.95 -56.34 10.38
N LYS A 98 10.27 -56.30 10.60
CA LYS A 98 11.07 -55.06 10.45
C LYS A 98 11.00 -54.49 9.04
N GLN A 99 11.14 -55.33 8.00
CA GLN A 99 11.01 -54.89 6.61
C GLN A 99 9.61 -54.33 6.29
N LYS A 100 8.54 -54.98 6.78
CA LYS A 100 7.17 -54.47 6.63
C LYS A 100 6.99 -53.11 7.30
N TYR A 101 7.50 -52.95 8.53
CA TYR A 101 7.44 -51.68 9.25
C TYR A 101 8.16 -50.55 8.51
N ILE A 102 9.39 -50.79 8.05
CA ILE A 102 10.17 -49.81 7.28
C ILE A 102 9.46 -49.45 5.96
N SER A 103 8.92 -50.44 5.25
CA SER A 103 8.17 -50.20 4.00
C SER A 103 6.93 -49.33 4.23
N ASN A 104 6.16 -49.60 5.30
CA ASN A 104 4.98 -48.82 5.64
C ASN A 104 5.35 -47.39 6.06
N LEU A 105 6.38 -47.24 6.88
CA LEU A 105 6.87 -45.92 7.32
C LEU A 105 7.35 -45.08 6.12
N SER A 106 8.08 -45.70 5.19
CA SER A 106 8.54 -45.06 3.96
C SER A 106 7.34 -44.60 3.08
N LYS A 107 6.35 -45.47 2.87
CA LYS A 107 5.12 -45.11 2.15
C LYS A 107 4.34 -43.97 2.82
N GLU A 108 4.30 -43.95 4.15
CA GLU A 108 3.63 -42.90 4.90
C GLU A 108 4.36 -41.56 4.76
N GLN A 109 5.69 -41.56 4.82
CA GLN A 109 6.50 -40.36 4.58
C GLN A 109 6.31 -39.83 3.16
N GLU A 110 6.29 -40.71 2.15
CA GLU A 110 6.02 -40.33 0.76
C GLU A 110 4.65 -39.68 0.59
N ARG A 111 3.61 -40.25 1.23
CA ARG A 111 2.25 -39.67 1.22
C ARG A 111 2.22 -38.30 1.88
N LYS A 112 2.90 -38.13 3.02
CA LYS A 112 3.01 -36.83 3.72
C LYS A 112 3.73 -35.80 2.86
N GLN A 113 4.82 -36.17 2.17
CA GLN A 113 5.53 -35.27 1.25
C GLN A 113 4.67 -34.86 0.05
N LYS A 114 3.99 -35.82 -0.59
CA LYS A 114 3.07 -35.54 -1.71
C LYS A 114 1.95 -34.59 -1.28
N ALA A 115 1.34 -34.83 -0.12
CA ALA A 115 0.30 -33.96 0.44
C ALA A 115 0.81 -32.55 0.73
N ARG A 116 2.03 -32.40 1.27
CA ARG A 116 2.65 -31.08 1.50
C ARG A 116 2.91 -30.32 0.20
N ILE A 117 3.48 -30.98 -0.80
CA ILE A 117 3.75 -30.37 -2.11
C ILE A 117 2.43 -29.94 -2.78
N GLU A 118 1.39 -30.75 -2.68
CA GLU A 118 0.09 -30.38 -3.23
C GLU A 118 -0.56 -29.20 -2.50
N ALA A 119 -0.49 -29.18 -1.16
CA ALA A 119 -0.97 -28.08 -0.35
C ALA A 119 -0.22 -26.77 -0.67
N GLU A 120 1.12 -26.83 -0.83
CA GLU A 120 1.94 -25.68 -1.20
C GLU A 120 1.59 -25.14 -2.59
N LYS A 121 1.42 -26.02 -3.59
CA LYS A 121 0.98 -25.63 -4.94
C LYS A 121 -0.41 -24.96 -4.93
N ARG A 122 -1.33 -25.44 -4.10
CA ARG A 122 -2.66 -24.81 -3.95
C ARG A 122 -2.54 -23.43 -3.28
N ALA A 123 -1.76 -23.32 -2.22
CA ALA A 123 -1.52 -22.06 -1.52
C ALA A 123 -0.82 -21.03 -2.43
N GLU A 124 0.14 -21.43 -3.26
CA GLU A 124 0.82 -20.54 -4.21
C GLU A 124 -0.14 -20.02 -5.29
N LYS A 125 -0.98 -20.89 -5.85
CA LYS A 125 -2.01 -20.50 -6.83
C LYS A 125 -2.97 -19.48 -6.23
N GLU A 126 -3.38 -19.69 -4.98
CA GLU A 126 -4.29 -18.78 -4.29
C GLU A 126 -3.64 -17.42 -4.01
N ARG A 127 -2.38 -17.41 -3.52
CA ARG A 127 -1.61 -16.16 -3.36
C ARG A 127 -1.50 -15.37 -4.67
N LYS A 128 -1.23 -16.04 -5.80
CA LYS A 128 -1.17 -15.39 -7.12
C LYS A 128 -2.51 -14.82 -7.57
N ARG A 129 -3.64 -15.44 -7.20
CA ARG A 129 -4.99 -14.91 -7.49
C ARG A 129 -5.26 -13.66 -6.66
N ILE A 130 -5.04 -13.73 -5.35
CA ILE A 130 -5.22 -12.59 -4.43
C ILE A 130 -4.32 -11.41 -4.84
N GLU A 131 -3.07 -11.66 -5.24
CA GLU A 131 -2.16 -10.60 -5.68
C GLU A 131 -2.64 -9.93 -6.99
N LYS A 132 -3.13 -10.72 -7.95
CA LYS A 132 -3.70 -10.18 -9.20
C LYS A 132 -4.92 -9.31 -8.92
N GLU A 133 -5.82 -9.76 -8.05
CA GLU A 133 -7.03 -9.04 -7.66
C GLU A 133 -6.70 -7.75 -6.91
N ARG A 134 -5.72 -7.79 -5.99
CA ARG A 134 -5.20 -6.58 -5.33
C ARG A 134 -4.62 -5.59 -6.33
N LYS A 135 -3.81 -6.06 -7.29
CA LYS A 135 -3.22 -5.20 -8.33
C LYS A 135 -4.28 -4.61 -9.27
N SER A 136 -5.33 -5.35 -9.62
CA SER A 136 -6.43 -4.81 -10.44
C SER A 136 -7.24 -3.77 -9.67
N SER A 137 -7.60 -4.06 -8.41
CA SER A 137 -8.31 -3.13 -7.54
C SER A 137 -7.51 -1.84 -7.31
N GLN A 138 -6.21 -1.95 -7.03
CA GLN A 138 -5.33 -0.77 -6.91
C GLN A 138 -5.28 0.05 -8.19
N LYS A 139 -5.16 -0.57 -9.37
CA LYS A 139 -5.17 0.15 -10.66
C LYS A 139 -6.50 0.86 -10.93
N GLU A 140 -7.63 0.27 -10.53
CA GLU A 140 -8.94 0.90 -10.68
C GLU A 140 -9.09 2.11 -9.75
N THR A 141 -8.73 1.95 -8.47
CA THR A 141 -8.76 3.07 -7.52
C THR A 141 -7.82 4.21 -7.94
N GLU A 142 -6.62 3.91 -8.43
CA GLU A 142 -5.68 4.93 -8.94
C GLU A 142 -6.24 5.66 -10.17
N LYS A 143 -6.87 4.94 -11.10
CA LYS A 143 -7.54 5.54 -12.26
C LYS A 143 -8.70 6.44 -11.84
N GLU A 144 -9.50 6.03 -10.86
CA GLU A 144 -10.61 6.83 -10.34
C GLU A 144 -10.12 8.10 -9.66
N ILE A 145 -9.10 8.00 -8.80
CA ILE A 145 -8.46 9.16 -8.15
C ILE A 145 -7.92 10.13 -9.21
N LYS A 146 -7.22 9.63 -10.23
CA LYS A 146 -6.67 10.46 -11.30
C LYS A 146 -7.75 11.15 -12.15
N ARG A 147 -8.90 10.50 -12.36
CA ARG A 147 -10.07 11.12 -13.03
C ARG A 147 -10.66 12.22 -12.15
N LYS A 148 -10.96 11.95 -10.88
CA LYS A 148 -11.48 12.94 -9.93
C LYS A 148 -10.55 14.15 -9.78
N GLU A 149 -9.23 13.94 -9.77
CA GLU A 149 -8.27 15.05 -9.70
C GLU A 149 -8.26 15.90 -10.97
N LYS A 150 -8.35 15.28 -12.16
CA LYS A 150 -8.47 16.01 -13.43
C LYS A 150 -9.76 16.85 -13.47
N ASP A 151 -10.88 16.28 -13.06
CA ASP A 151 -12.17 16.99 -13.04
C ASP A 151 -12.14 18.15 -12.04
N ARG A 152 -11.55 17.94 -10.86
CA ARG A 152 -11.34 19.01 -9.87
C ARG A 152 -10.47 20.14 -10.43
N LYS A 153 -9.35 19.82 -11.08
CA LYS A 153 -8.47 20.83 -11.70
C LYS A 153 -9.18 21.60 -12.81
N ARG A 154 -10.01 20.94 -13.62
CA ARG A 154 -10.80 21.60 -14.68
C ARG A 154 -11.84 22.55 -14.09
N SER A 155 -12.60 22.08 -13.10
CA SER A 155 -13.59 22.90 -12.40
C SER A 155 -12.95 24.12 -11.70
N GLU A 156 -11.77 23.95 -11.10
CA GLU A 156 -11.04 25.06 -10.48
C GLU A 156 -10.57 26.10 -11.50
N LYS A 157 -10.11 25.67 -12.68
CA LYS A 157 -9.74 26.58 -13.78
C LYS A 157 -10.96 27.37 -14.28
N GLU A 158 -12.06 26.68 -14.56
CA GLU A 158 -13.31 27.32 -15.00
C GLU A 158 -13.80 28.35 -13.97
N ARG A 159 -13.85 27.99 -12.68
CA ARG A 159 -14.21 28.94 -11.61
C ARG A 159 -13.29 30.15 -11.56
N LYS A 160 -11.98 29.96 -11.67
CA LYS A 160 -11.00 31.07 -11.68
C LYS A 160 -11.19 31.98 -12.89
N GLU A 161 -11.47 31.43 -14.07
CA GLU A 161 -11.74 32.22 -15.27
C GLU A 161 -13.04 33.01 -15.17
N THR A 162 -14.13 32.38 -14.69
CA THR A 162 -15.40 33.08 -14.44
C THR A 162 -15.23 34.20 -13.42
N GLN A 163 -14.50 33.95 -12.33
CA GLN A 163 -14.25 34.96 -11.30
C GLN A 163 -13.44 36.15 -11.85
N LYS A 164 -12.43 35.90 -12.68
CA LYS A 164 -11.66 36.96 -13.35
C LYS A 164 -12.53 37.79 -14.28
N HIS A 165 -13.43 37.16 -15.04
CA HIS A 165 -14.33 37.86 -15.95
C HIS A 165 -15.31 38.75 -15.18
N LEU A 166 -15.94 38.21 -14.14
CA LEU A 166 -16.84 38.97 -13.26
C LEU A 166 -16.14 40.13 -12.56
N GLU A 167 -14.88 39.96 -12.14
CA GLU A 167 -14.11 41.04 -11.52
C GLU A 167 -13.79 42.16 -12.52
N LYS A 168 -13.42 41.82 -13.76
CA LYS A 168 -13.21 42.80 -14.83
C LYS A 168 -14.49 43.58 -15.14
N GLU A 169 -15.60 42.87 -15.32
CA GLU A 169 -16.90 43.47 -15.60
C GLU A 169 -17.36 44.41 -14.46
N ARG A 170 -17.17 44.00 -13.20
CA ARG A 170 -17.45 44.86 -12.04
C ARG A 170 -16.58 46.12 -12.03
N LYS A 171 -15.27 46.01 -12.32
CA LYS A 171 -14.36 47.16 -12.38
C LYS A 171 -14.73 48.12 -13.51
N GLU A 172 -15.14 47.61 -14.67
CA GLU A 172 -15.59 48.44 -15.79
C GLU A 172 -16.91 49.14 -15.50
N ALA A 173 -17.89 48.42 -14.93
CA ALA A 173 -19.14 48.99 -14.47
C ALA A 173 -18.93 50.10 -13.42
N GLU A 174 -18.01 49.89 -12.47
CA GLU A 174 -17.68 50.90 -11.45
C GLU A 174 -17.01 52.13 -12.07
N LYS A 175 -16.06 51.94 -13.01
CA LYS A 175 -15.45 53.05 -13.75
C LYS A 175 -16.50 53.86 -14.52
N ASN A 176 -17.43 53.19 -15.18
CA ASN A 176 -18.51 53.86 -15.92
C ASN A 176 -19.43 54.64 -14.97
N ARG A 177 -19.87 54.03 -13.87
CA ARG A 177 -20.65 54.73 -12.83
C ARG A 177 -19.93 55.97 -12.30
N LYS A 178 -18.63 55.88 -12.04
CA LYS A 178 -17.82 57.04 -11.59
C LYS A 178 -17.71 58.14 -12.65
N ARG A 179 -17.65 57.80 -13.94
CA ARG A 179 -17.64 58.79 -15.03
C ARG A 179 -18.97 59.51 -15.14
N VAL A 180 -20.08 58.77 -15.19
CA VAL A 180 -21.44 59.31 -15.23
C VAL A 180 -21.71 60.22 -14.03
N GLU A 181 -21.31 59.80 -12.82
CA GLU A 181 -21.50 60.60 -11.61
C GLU A 181 -20.66 61.90 -11.63
N LYS A 182 -19.44 61.86 -12.19
CA LYS A 182 -18.62 63.07 -12.36
C LYS A 182 -19.25 64.04 -13.36
N GLU A 183 -19.78 63.55 -14.48
CA GLU A 183 -20.46 64.37 -15.48
C GLU A 183 -21.75 64.98 -14.93
N ARG A 184 -22.56 64.19 -14.22
CA ARG A 184 -23.75 64.67 -13.52
C ARG A 184 -23.40 65.80 -12.54
N LYS A 185 -22.34 65.64 -11.74
CA LYS A 185 -21.87 66.68 -10.82
C LYS A 185 -21.37 67.94 -11.52
N LYS A 186 -20.72 67.82 -12.68
CA LYS A 186 -20.30 68.99 -13.48
C LYS A 186 -21.52 69.75 -14.01
N LEU A 187 -22.48 69.04 -14.61
CA LEU A 187 -23.72 69.63 -15.11
C LEU A 187 -24.53 70.28 -13.99
N GLU A 188 -24.61 69.66 -12.82
CA GLU A 188 -25.32 70.25 -11.67
C GLU A 188 -24.63 71.54 -11.19
N LYS A 189 -23.28 71.56 -11.14
CA LYS A 189 -22.53 72.77 -10.79
C LYS A 189 -22.72 73.89 -11.83
N GLU A 190 -22.74 73.55 -13.12
CA GLU A 190 -22.99 74.51 -14.19
C GLU A 190 -24.41 75.07 -14.12
N LYS A 191 -25.42 74.21 -13.92
CA LYS A 191 -26.81 74.65 -13.68
C LYS A 191 -26.90 75.61 -12.49
N LYS A 192 -26.29 75.27 -11.35
CA LYS A 192 -26.26 76.13 -10.16
C LYS A 192 -25.57 77.47 -10.43
N LYS A 193 -24.48 77.49 -11.20
CA LYS A 193 -23.80 78.74 -11.60
C LYS A 193 -24.69 79.61 -12.49
N LEU A 194 -25.34 79.01 -13.49
CA LEU A 194 -26.26 79.71 -14.39
C LEU A 194 -27.46 80.26 -13.64
N GLU A 195 -28.06 79.48 -12.74
CA GLU A 195 -29.16 79.92 -11.88
C GLU A 195 -28.73 81.12 -11.01
N HIS A 196 -27.58 81.02 -10.35
CA HIS A 196 -27.05 82.12 -9.55
C HIS A 196 -26.74 83.40 -10.36
N GLN A 197 -26.29 83.26 -11.62
CA GLN A 197 -26.10 84.40 -12.52
C GLN A 197 -27.45 85.01 -12.94
N LYS A 198 -28.46 84.19 -13.23
CA LYS A 198 -29.83 84.65 -13.53
C LYS A 198 -30.41 85.43 -12.34
N ASP A 199 -30.23 84.93 -11.11
CA ASP A 199 -30.68 85.63 -9.90
C ASP A 199 -30.02 87.00 -9.73
N LYS A 200 -28.71 87.11 -10.01
CA LYS A 200 -27.99 88.39 -9.99
C LYS A 200 -28.56 89.36 -11.03
N ILE A 201 -28.85 88.87 -12.23
CA ILE A 201 -29.46 89.69 -13.29
C ILE A 201 -30.83 90.21 -12.85
N VAL A 202 -31.68 89.36 -12.27
CA VAL A 202 -33.00 89.77 -11.76
C VAL A 202 -32.83 90.88 -10.71
N LYS A 203 -31.93 90.70 -9.73
CA LYS A 203 -31.66 91.72 -8.70
C LYS A 203 -31.19 93.06 -9.27
N VAL A 204 -30.31 93.04 -10.27
CA VAL A 204 -29.82 94.27 -10.93
C VAL A 204 -30.94 94.93 -11.75
N LYS A 205 -31.74 94.15 -12.50
CA LYS A 205 -32.91 94.67 -13.22
C LYS A 205 -33.91 95.33 -12.28
N ASP A 206 -34.18 94.74 -11.12
CA ASP A 206 -35.08 95.34 -10.13
C ASP A 206 -34.50 96.61 -9.50
N ALA A 207 -33.18 96.68 -9.30
CA ALA A 207 -32.50 97.89 -8.86
C ALA A 207 -32.61 99.03 -9.89
N ILE A 208 -32.40 98.72 -11.17
CA ILE A 208 -32.58 99.66 -12.29
C ILE A 208 -34.02 100.20 -12.30
N LYS A 209 -35.02 99.31 -12.30
CA LYS A 209 -36.45 99.70 -12.25
C LYS A 209 -36.77 100.63 -11.08
N LYS A 210 -36.23 100.33 -9.88
CA LYS A 210 -36.42 101.18 -8.69
C LYS A 210 -35.77 102.55 -8.85
N LEU A 211 -34.60 102.64 -9.48
CA LEU A 211 -33.91 103.90 -9.74
C LEU A 211 -34.62 104.71 -10.83
N GLU A 212 -35.07 104.08 -11.92
CA GLU A 212 -35.86 104.71 -12.98
C GLU A 212 -37.16 105.29 -12.41
N ALA A 213 -37.88 104.54 -11.56
CA ALA A 213 -39.08 105.04 -10.89
C ALA A 213 -38.78 106.24 -9.98
N LYS A 214 -37.62 106.27 -9.31
CA LYS A 214 -37.19 107.44 -8.50
C LYS A 214 -36.85 108.64 -9.39
N LYS A 215 -36.13 108.43 -10.49
CA LYS A 215 -35.80 109.45 -11.49
C LYS A 215 -37.08 110.11 -12.02
N LEU A 216 -38.03 109.31 -12.51
CA LEU A 216 -39.30 109.78 -13.05
C LEU A 216 -40.12 110.57 -12.02
N LYS A 217 -40.15 110.13 -10.75
CA LYS A 217 -40.82 110.87 -9.67
C LYS A 217 -40.18 112.24 -9.41
N LEU A 218 -38.85 112.35 -9.49
CA LEU A 218 -38.15 113.62 -9.31
C LEU A 218 -38.32 114.54 -10.52
N GLU A 219 -38.24 114.02 -11.73
CA GLU A 219 -38.48 114.77 -12.98
C GLU A 219 -39.90 115.36 -12.99
N ARG A 220 -40.93 114.54 -12.73
CA ARG A 220 -42.32 115.00 -12.63
C ARG A 220 -42.51 116.06 -11.54
N LYS A 221 -41.81 115.94 -10.41
CA LYS A 221 -41.86 116.95 -9.33
C LYS A 221 -41.16 118.24 -9.73
N LEU A 222 -40.01 118.15 -10.41
CA LEU A 222 -39.25 119.29 -10.90
C LEU A 222 -40.07 120.07 -11.93
N GLU A 223 -40.58 119.38 -12.95
CA GLU A 223 -41.40 119.96 -14.02
C GLU A 223 -42.66 120.64 -13.46
N ARG A 224 -43.41 119.95 -12.60
CA ARG A 224 -44.62 120.50 -11.97
C ARG A 224 -44.34 121.79 -11.18
N LEU A 225 -43.26 121.83 -10.41
CA LEU A 225 -42.96 123.01 -9.58
C LEU A 225 -42.32 124.14 -10.40
N ARG A 226 -41.56 123.80 -11.45
CA ARG A 226 -41.02 124.75 -12.43
C ARG A 226 -42.16 125.46 -13.18
N LEU A 227 -43.15 124.71 -13.67
CA LEU A 227 -44.37 125.27 -14.30
C LEU A 227 -45.18 126.17 -13.36
N LYS A 228 -45.19 125.87 -12.05
CA LYS A 228 -45.87 126.70 -11.05
C LYS A 228 -45.06 127.92 -10.59
N GLY A 229 -43.83 128.12 -11.10
CA GLY A 229 -42.94 129.21 -10.67
C GLY A 229 -42.48 129.11 -9.21
N LYS A 230 -42.62 127.95 -8.56
CA LYS A 230 -42.37 127.75 -7.11
C LYS A 230 -40.92 127.37 -6.78
N LEU A 231 -40.01 127.46 -7.73
CA LEU A 231 -38.61 127.07 -7.54
C LEU A 231 -37.69 128.24 -7.83
N SER A 232 -36.74 128.48 -6.91
CA SER A 232 -35.61 129.36 -7.19
C SER A 232 -34.65 128.72 -8.20
N PRO A 233 -33.84 129.50 -8.93
CA PRO A 233 -32.78 128.96 -9.79
C PRO A 233 -31.86 127.98 -9.05
N GLN A 234 -31.54 128.26 -7.78
CA GLN A 234 -30.70 127.39 -6.96
C GLN A 234 -31.36 126.04 -6.64
N ASP A 235 -32.67 126.02 -6.40
CA ASP A 235 -33.40 124.79 -6.14
C ASP A 235 -33.57 123.93 -7.39
N ILE A 236 -33.64 124.55 -8.57
CA ILE A 236 -33.64 123.85 -9.86
C ILE A 236 -32.33 123.09 -10.01
N LEU A 237 -31.20 123.78 -9.80
CA LEU A 237 -29.87 123.19 -9.88
C LEU A 237 -29.69 122.02 -8.90
N LYS A 238 -30.15 122.14 -7.65
CA LYS A 238 -30.08 121.05 -6.64
C LYS A 238 -30.90 119.81 -7.04
N ARG A 239 -32.06 120.00 -7.68
CA ARG A 239 -32.89 118.89 -8.13
C ARG A 239 -32.33 118.25 -9.41
N GLU A 240 -31.82 119.06 -10.33
CA GLU A 240 -31.12 118.59 -11.52
C GLU A 240 -29.86 117.80 -11.15
N SER A 241 -29.08 118.24 -10.15
CA SER A 241 -27.94 117.46 -9.67
C SER A 241 -28.37 116.12 -9.06
N SER A 242 -29.44 116.09 -8.26
CA SER A 242 -29.99 114.85 -7.70
C SER A 242 -30.48 113.88 -8.80
N ILE A 243 -31.06 114.40 -9.89
CA ILE A 243 -31.46 113.60 -11.06
C ILE A 243 -30.20 113.05 -11.75
N LYS A 244 -29.17 113.88 -11.99
CA LYS A 244 -27.89 113.44 -12.56
C LYS A 244 -27.20 112.35 -11.75
N ASP A 245 -27.24 112.43 -10.42
CA ASP A 245 -26.70 111.39 -9.53
C ASP A 245 -27.44 110.05 -9.69
N ILE A 246 -28.77 110.09 -9.88
CA ILE A 246 -29.57 108.89 -10.14
C ILE A 246 -29.28 108.36 -11.53
N GLU A 247 -29.14 109.22 -12.55
CA GLU A 247 -28.74 108.80 -13.90
C GLU A 247 -27.38 108.11 -13.90
N TYR A 248 -26.41 108.64 -13.15
CA TYR A 248 -25.11 108.00 -12.98
C TYR A 248 -25.24 106.62 -12.32
N LYS A 249 -26.07 106.49 -11.28
CA LYS A 249 -26.35 105.19 -10.63
C LYS A 249 -27.02 104.20 -11.59
N ILE A 250 -27.98 104.66 -12.41
CA ILE A 250 -28.63 103.85 -13.45
C ILE A 250 -27.60 103.36 -14.47
N LYS A 251 -26.74 104.25 -15.00
CA LYS A 251 -25.65 103.88 -15.93
C LYS A 251 -24.71 102.84 -15.31
N LYS A 252 -24.34 103.00 -14.04
CA LYS A 252 -23.49 102.05 -13.32
C LYS A 252 -24.14 100.67 -13.17
N GLU A 253 -25.44 100.61 -12.90
CA GLU A 253 -26.18 99.34 -12.83
C GLU A 253 -26.40 98.71 -14.21
N HIS A 254 -26.65 99.49 -15.27
CA HIS A 254 -26.69 98.98 -16.65
C HIS A 254 -25.35 98.34 -17.07
N LEU A 255 -24.23 98.98 -16.72
CA LEU A 255 -22.89 98.41 -16.98
C LEU A 255 -22.68 97.08 -16.23
N LYS A 256 -23.22 96.95 -15.01
CA LYS A 256 -23.19 95.67 -14.27
C LYS A 256 -24.08 94.63 -14.92
N LEU A 257 -25.27 95.02 -15.39
CA LEU A 257 -26.20 94.14 -16.09
C LEU A 257 -25.58 93.58 -17.38
N GLU A 258 -25.00 94.45 -18.20
CA GLU A 258 -24.30 94.09 -19.44
C GLU A 258 -23.15 93.10 -19.16
N LYS A 259 -22.33 93.37 -18.14
CA LYS A 259 -21.26 92.46 -17.70
C LYS A 259 -21.77 91.11 -17.19
N LEU A 260 -22.98 91.03 -16.63
CA LEU A 260 -23.58 89.78 -16.16
C LEU A 260 -24.24 89.02 -17.31
N GLN A 261 -24.86 89.71 -18.27
CA GLN A 261 -25.45 89.12 -19.47
C GLN A 261 -24.36 88.58 -20.42
N GLY A 262 -23.26 89.30 -20.59
CA GLY A 262 -22.09 88.83 -21.36
C GLY A 262 -21.33 87.67 -20.70
N LYS A 263 -21.65 87.29 -19.45
CA LYS A 263 -21.13 86.08 -18.79
C LYS A 263 -22.06 84.87 -18.92
N LEU A 264 -23.24 85.07 -19.53
CA LEU A 264 -24.33 84.09 -19.63
C LEU A 264 -24.51 83.57 -21.07
N GLY A 265 -24.01 84.31 -22.07
CA GLY A 265 -23.79 83.87 -23.45
C GLY A 265 -22.36 83.41 -23.65
#